data_AF-A0A259ME74-F1
#
_entry.id   AF-A0A259ME74-F1
#
_cell.length_a   1.000
_cell.length_b   1.000
_cell.length_c   1.000
_cell.angle_alpha   90.00
_cell.angle_beta   90.00
_cell.angle_gamma   90.00
#
_symmetry.space_group_name_H-M   'P 1'
#
loop_
_entity.id
_entity.type
_entity.pdbx_description
1 polymer ?
#
loop_
_entity_poly.entity_id
_entity_poly.type
_entity_poly.pdbx_seq_one_letter_code
_entity_poly.pdbx_strand_id
1 'polypeptide(L)'
;MPSAALENAPLVKWSGEAFRLIPSRFPPVNVYEGLIANDRQDDIVAVENLTNPRLRSLSRLQQTVQCDAGGDPRLQNWNLAPFAYGNPDGSIFFGEDRPCLEVAFERQTALAVSVAKRQSFMEATQEAPIGLDMRMLCTPVTGTFWDLRNLSGLPAGLDKARRFELGAKLPERAQGILYRPAQRPAGTCLAIVTGDVLQRSHQTVHFRYVWDGKRISLLYAFDKKGTPIEADTLASDNDVLAAA
;
A
#
# COMPACT_ATOMS: atom_id res chain seq x y z
N MET A 1 13.77 27.78 -2.58
CA MET A 1 12.85 28.06 -1.46
C MET A 1 12.33 26.85 -0.66
N PRO A 2 12.51 25.55 -1.01
CA PRO A 2 12.07 24.44 -0.13
C PRO A 2 13.03 24.05 1.02
N SER A 3 14.34 24.35 0.93
CA SER A 3 15.36 23.74 1.80
C SER A 3 15.18 24.02 3.30
N ALA A 4 15.01 25.29 3.68
CA ALA A 4 14.93 25.67 5.10
C ALA A 4 13.66 25.15 5.80
N ALA A 5 12.54 25.02 5.08
CA ALA A 5 11.32 24.45 5.64
C ALA A 5 11.43 22.92 5.82
N LEU A 6 12.16 22.25 4.92
CA LEU A 6 12.45 20.83 5.00
C LEU A 6 13.36 20.49 6.19
N GLU A 7 14.40 21.30 6.42
CA GLU A 7 15.35 21.16 7.54
C GLU A 7 14.67 21.27 8.91
N ASN A 8 13.55 21.98 8.98
CA ASN A 8 12.77 22.17 10.21
C ASN A 8 11.57 21.23 10.34
N ALA A 9 11.34 20.33 9.37
CA ALA A 9 10.23 19.40 9.46
C ALA A 9 10.43 18.40 10.62
N PRO A 10 9.45 18.27 11.54
CA PRO A 10 9.67 17.58 12.80
C PRO A 10 9.63 16.05 12.65
N LEU A 11 10.26 15.38 13.61
CA LEU A 11 9.98 13.96 13.88
C LEU A 11 8.83 13.86 14.86
N VAL A 12 7.78 13.13 14.49
CA VAL A 12 6.59 12.96 15.33
C VAL A 12 6.37 11.50 15.65
N LYS A 13 5.94 11.22 16.88
CA LYS A 13 5.38 9.91 17.22
C LYS A 13 3.98 9.83 16.63
N TRP A 14 3.69 8.72 15.94
CA TRP A 14 2.41 8.45 15.33
C TRP A 14 1.94 7.06 15.73
N SER A 15 0.64 6.94 16.01
CA SER A 15 -0.02 5.68 16.34
C SER A 15 -1.42 5.71 15.76
N GLY A 16 -1.82 4.68 15.02
CA GLY A 16 -3.14 4.60 14.42
C GLY A 16 -3.31 3.41 13.49
N GLU A 17 -4.54 3.21 13.04
CA GLU A 17 -4.85 2.26 11.98
C GLU A 17 -4.55 2.87 10.62
N ALA A 18 -3.87 2.11 9.75
CA ALA A 18 -3.57 2.54 8.40
C ALA A 18 -4.06 1.51 7.38
N PHE A 19 -4.54 2.00 6.25
CA PHE A 19 -5.23 1.23 5.23
C PHE A 19 -4.45 1.22 3.93
N ARG A 20 -4.56 0.10 3.22
CA ARG A 20 -4.12 -0.01 1.82
C ARG A 20 -4.99 -1.03 1.10
N LEU A 21 -4.98 -0.96 -0.22
CA LEU A 21 -5.64 -1.96 -1.05
C LEU A 21 -4.63 -2.75 -1.86
N ILE A 22 -4.86 -4.05 -1.95
CA ILE A 22 -4.12 -4.94 -2.83
C ILE A 22 -5.09 -5.67 -3.76
N PRO A 23 -4.62 -6.06 -4.96
CA PRO A 23 -5.44 -6.84 -5.89
C PRO A 23 -5.88 -8.15 -5.25
N SER A 24 -7.10 -8.56 -5.57
CA SER A 24 -7.74 -9.75 -5.01
C SER A 24 -8.59 -10.43 -6.07
N ARG A 25 -9.24 -11.51 -5.65
CA ARG A 25 -10.40 -12.11 -6.31
C ARG A 25 -11.42 -12.42 -5.24
N PHE A 26 -12.69 -12.13 -5.50
CA PHE A 26 -13.78 -12.40 -4.58
C PHE A 26 -14.90 -13.19 -5.26
N PRO A 27 -15.33 -14.35 -4.71
CA PRO A 27 -14.77 -15.02 -3.53
C PRO A 27 -13.32 -15.48 -3.76
N PRO A 28 -12.51 -15.63 -2.68
CA PRO A 28 -11.16 -16.15 -2.80
C PRO A 28 -11.16 -17.55 -3.41
N VAL A 29 -10.27 -17.77 -4.39
CA VAL A 29 -10.04 -19.07 -5.05
C VAL A 29 -8.54 -19.39 -5.00
N ASN A 30 -8.17 -20.66 -5.09
CA ASN A 30 -6.76 -21.01 -5.19
C ASN A 30 -6.24 -20.61 -6.60
N VAL A 31 -5.04 -20.03 -6.67
CA VAL A 31 -4.45 -19.53 -7.93
C VAL A 31 -4.26 -20.64 -8.97
N TYR A 32 -4.07 -21.88 -8.53
CA TYR A 32 -3.87 -23.05 -9.40
C TYR A 32 -5.16 -23.82 -9.68
N GLU A 33 -6.27 -23.42 -9.05
CA GLU A 33 -7.57 -24.06 -9.22
C GLU A 33 -8.05 -23.93 -10.67
N GLY A 34 -8.33 -25.06 -11.31
CA GLY A 34 -8.77 -25.11 -12.71
C GLY A 34 -7.66 -24.91 -13.75
N LEU A 35 -6.41 -24.65 -13.35
CA LEU A 35 -5.26 -24.57 -14.27
C LEU A 35 -4.48 -25.89 -14.36
N ILE A 36 -4.51 -26.70 -13.31
CA ILE A 36 -3.80 -27.98 -13.22
C ILE A 36 -4.69 -29.08 -12.64
N ALA A 37 -4.27 -30.33 -12.84
CA ALA A 37 -4.89 -31.46 -12.16
C ALA A 37 -4.74 -31.32 -10.64
N ASN A 38 -5.80 -31.68 -9.90
CA ASN A 38 -5.90 -31.46 -8.45
C ASN A 38 -4.82 -32.20 -7.65
N ASP A 39 -4.27 -33.30 -8.18
CA ASP A 39 -3.24 -34.12 -7.57
C ASP A 39 -1.82 -33.52 -7.67
N ARG A 40 -1.64 -32.43 -8.42
CA ARG A 40 -0.34 -31.78 -8.62
C ARG A 40 -0.20 -30.41 -7.94
N GLN A 41 -1.19 -29.99 -7.16
CA GLN A 41 -1.19 -28.67 -6.52
C GLN A 41 -0.03 -28.52 -5.53
N ASP A 42 0.22 -29.54 -4.71
CA ASP A 42 1.28 -29.51 -3.69
C ASP A 42 2.67 -29.43 -4.31
N ASP A 43 2.90 -30.12 -5.44
CA ASP A 43 4.17 -30.08 -6.17
C ASP A 43 4.49 -28.65 -6.64
N ILE A 44 3.49 -27.94 -7.16
CA ILE A 44 3.68 -26.57 -7.65
C ILE A 44 3.94 -25.62 -6.47
N VAL A 45 3.20 -25.76 -5.38
CA VAL A 45 3.44 -24.98 -4.16
C VAL A 45 4.85 -25.23 -3.63
N ALA A 46 5.34 -26.47 -3.67
CA ALA A 46 6.72 -26.79 -3.27
C ALA A 46 7.74 -26.08 -4.17
N VAL A 47 7.54 -26.08 -5.48
CA VAL A 47 8.43 -25.38 -6.44
C VAL A 47 8.39 -23.86 -6.23
N GLU A 48 7.20 -23.27 -6.01
CA GLU A 48 7.07 -21.85 -5.69
C GLU A 48 7.86 -21.52 -4.43
N ASN A 49 7.73 -22.33 -3.38
CA ASN A 49 8.39 -22.11 -2.10
C ASN A 49 9.92 -22.07 -2.19
N LEU A 50 10.53 -22.82 -3.12
CA LEU A 50 11.98 -22.80 -3.37
C LEU A 50 12.48 -21.44 -3.91
N THR A 51 11.62 -20.74 -4.67
CA THR A 51 11.97 -19.48 -5.35
C THR A 51 11.38 -18.25 -4.68
N ASN A 52 10.42 -18.42 -3.77
CA ASN A 52 9.70 -17.34 -3.10
C ASN A 52 10.65 -16.47 -2.24
N PRO A 53 10.95 -15.21 -2.65
CA PRO A 53 11.90 -14.38 -1.93
C PRO A 53 11.39 -13.97 -0.55
N ARG A 54 10.06 -13.91 -0.33
CA ARG A 54 9.49 -13.66 1.00
C ARG A 54 9.82 -14.79 1.97
N LEU A 55 9.78 -16.06 1.55
CA LEU A 55 10.17 -17.17 2.42
C LEU A 55 11.65 -17.13 2.78
N ARG A 56 12.52 -16.76 1.82
CA ARG A 56 13.95 -16.55 2.10
C ARG A 56 14.17 -15.43 3.12
N SER A 57 13.47 -14.30 2.97
CA SER A 57 13.52 -13.19 3.93
C SER A 57 12.98 -13.58 5.30
N LEU A 58 11.88 -14.33 5.34
CA LEU A 58 11.29 -14.85 6.57
C LEU A 58 12.27 -15.75 7.34
N SER A 59 12.92 -16.70 6.66
CA SER A 59 13.94 -17.56 7.29
C SER A 59 15.12 -16.75 7.87
N ARG A 60 15.60 -15.72 7.16
CA ARG A 60 16.68 -14.84 7.65
C ARG A 60 16.27 -14.07 8.91
N LEU A 61 15.05 -13.53 8.92
CA LEU A 61 14.54 -12.77 10.07
C LEU A 61 14.25 -13.68 11.27
N GLN A 62 13.70 -14.88 11.05
CA GLN A 62 13.49 -15.88 12.12
C GLN A 62 14.79 -16.25 12.84
N GLN A 63 15.89 -16.43 12.09
CA GLN A 63 17.21 -16.72 12.67
C GLN A 63 17.71 -15.60 13.58
N THR A 64 17.29 -14.36 13.32
CA THR A 64 17.71 -13.18 14.08
C THR A 64 16.85 -12.94 15.32
N VAL A 65 15.56 -13.28 15.26
CA VAL A 65 14.57 -12.88 16.28
C VAL A 65 14.41 -13.94 17.40
N GLN A 66 14.90 -15.18 17.23
CA GLN A 66 14.72 -16.28 18.22
C GLN A 66 13.26 -16.47 18.70
N CYS A 67 12.27 -16.03 17.93
CA CYS A 67 10.86 -16.20 18.23
C CYS A 67 10.16 -16.91 17.07
N ASP A 68 9.06 -17.59 17.39
CA ASP A 68 8.23 -18.27 16.41
C ASP A 68 7.61 -17.27 15.42
N ALA A 69 7.79 -17.50 14.12
CA ALA A 69 7.31 -16.59 13.08
C ALA A 69 5.79 -16.45 13.05
N GLY A 70 5.07 -17.42 13.61
CA GLY A 70 3.62 -17.35 13.73
C GLY A 70 3.14 -16.18 14.59
N GLY A 71 3.99 -15.64 15.48
CA GLY A 71 3.64 -14.55 16.41
C GLY A 71 3.98 -13.15 15.90
N ASP A 72 5.15 -12.97 15.28
CA ASP A 72 5.70 -11.65 14.93
C ASP A 72 4.93 -10.98 13.77
N PRO A 73 4.27 -9.83 14.01
CA PRO A 73 3.58 -9.08 12.97
C PRO A 73 4.44 -8.73 11.75
N ARG A 74 5.75 -8.53 11.93
CA ARG A 74 6.69 -8.17 10.85
C ARG A 74 6.83 -9.29 9.83
N LEU A 75 6.67 -10.54 10.28
CA LEU A 75 6.83 -11.74 9.47
C LEU A 75 5.54 -12.17 8.78
N GLN A 76 4.42 -11.53 9.12
CA GLN A 76 3.16 -11.76 8.42
C GLN A 76 3.30 -11.42 6.93
N ASN A 77 2.78 -12.27 6.05
CA ASN A 77 2.91 -12.14 4.59
C ASN A 77 2.60 -10.74 4.05
N TRP A 78 1.51 -10.13 4.54
CA TRP A 78 1.12 -8.79 4.13
C TRP A 78 2.12 -7.72 4.60
N ASN A 79 2.71 -7.85 5.78
CA ASN A 79 3.66 -6.87 6.29
C ASN A 79 5.05 -7.06 5.69
N LEU A 80 5.48 -8.30 5.44
CA LEU A 80 6.80 -8.61 4.91
C LEU A 80 6.92 -8.37 3.40
N ALA A 81 5.85 -8.62 2.63
CA ALA A 81 5.91 -8.56 1.17
C ALA A 81 6.46 -7.23 0.60
N PRO A 82 6.03 -6.04 1.05
CA PRO A 82 6.58 -4.76 0.56
C PRO A 82 8.09 -4.59 0.75
N PHE A 83 8.70 -5.33 1.68
CA PHE A 83 10.13 -5.28 1.98
C PHE A 83 10.91 -6.43 1.33
N ALA A 84 10.23 -7.52 0.96
CA ALA A 84 10.83 -8.67 0.29
C ALA A 84 10.75 -8.60 -1.23
N TYR A 85 9.77 -7.87 -1.78
CA TYR A 85 9.59 -7.65 -3.20
C TYR A 85 9.83 -6.17 -3.50
N GLY A 86 10.98 -5.85 -4.08
CA GLY A 86 11.27 -4.48 -4.54
C GLY A 86 10.26 -4.04 -5.60
N ASN A 87 9.87 -2.77 -5.57
CA ASN A 87 9.05 -2.17 -6.62
C ASN A 87 9.97 -1.53 -7.67
N PRO A 88 10.05 -2.05 -8.91
CA PRO A 88 10.91 -1.48 -9.96
C PRO A 88 10.61 0.00 -10.26
N ASP A 89 9.34 0.40 -10.10
CA ASP A 89 8.95 1.80 -10.31
C ASP A 89 9.29 2.72 -9.12
N GLY A 90 9.69 2.14 -7.99
CA GLY A 90 9.83 2.82 -6.71
C GLY A 90 8.48 3.19 -6.05
N SER A 91 8.56 3.88 -4.92
CA SER A 91 7.43 4.45 -4.18
C SER A 91 7.29 5.95 -4.41
N ILE A 92 6.48 6.66 -3.61
CA ILE A 92 6.38 8.11 -3.68
C ILE A 92 7.71 8.84 -3.39
N PHE A 93 8.53 8.38 -2.44
CA PHE A 93 9.77 9.05 -2.01
C PHE A 93 11.04 8.22 -2.20
N PHE A 94 10.92 6.95 -2.56
CA PHE A 94 12.05 6.03 -2.60
C PHE A 94 12.10 5.29 -3.94
N GLY A 95 13.29 5.17 -4.52
CA GLY A 95 13.51 4.35 -5.71
C GLY A 95 13.42 2.85 -5.45
N GLU A 96 13.75 2.04 -6.45
CA GLU A 96 13.69 0.57 -6.37
C GLU A 96 14.59 -0.03 -5.27
N ASP A 97 15.74 0.61 -5.01
CA ASP A 97 16.75 0.13 -4.06
C ASP A 97 16.32 0.21 -2.59
N ARG A 98 15.25 0.93 -2.30
CA ARG A 98 14.79 1.15 -0.93
C ARG A 98 13.33 0.71 -0.79
N PRO A 99 13.11 -0.52 -0.27
CA PRO A 99 11.78 -1.05 -0.07
C PRO A 99 10.93 -0.16 0.83
N CYS A 100 9.67 0.01 0.46
CA CYS A 100 8.77 0.90 1.15
C CYS A 100 7.34 0.37 1.10
N LEU A 101 6.65 0.42 2.25
CA LEU A 101 5.23 0.20 2.35
C LEU A 101 4.50 1.55 2.41
N GLU A 102 3.61 1.80 1.46
CA GLU A 102 2.73 2.97 1.46
C GLU A 102 1.33 2.60 1.96
N VAL A 103 0.85 3.34 2.96
CA VAL A 103 -0.47 3.20 3.56
C VAL A 103 -1.10 4.58 3.77
N ALA A 104 -2.42 4.64 3.92
CA ALA A 104 -3.13 5.86 4.24
C ALA A 104 -3.86 5.75 5.58
N PHE A 105 -3.97 6.86 6.32
CA PHE A 105 -4.69 6.88 7.59
C PHE A 105 -6.20 6.74 7.37
N GLU A 106 -6.76 7.46 6.40
CA GLU A 106 -8.20 7.38 6.11
C GLU A 106 -8.49 6.34 5.03
N ARG A 107 -9.57 5.57 5.19
CA ARG A 107 -10.04 4.58 4.20
C ARG A 107 -10.28 5.21 2.83
N GLN A 108 -10.90 6.40 2.79
CA GLN A 108 -11.14 7.14 1.55
C GLN A 108 -9.83 7.54 0.87
N THR A 109 -8.84 7.99 1.63
CA THR A 109 -7.50 8.30 1.12
C THR A 109 -6.83 7.04 0.53
N ALA A 110 -6.94 5.89 1.20
CA ALA A 110 -6.41 4.62 0.69
C ALA A 110 -7.05 4.22 -0.65
N LEU A 111 -8.37 4.40 -0.79
CA LEU A 111 -9.10 4.17 -2.02
C LEU A 111 -8.65 5.14 -3.13
N ALA A 112 -8.57 6.44 -2.85
CA ALA A 112 -8.15 7.45 -3.83
C ALA A 112 -6.75 7.14 -4.40
N VAL A 113 -5.79 6.84 -3.51
CA VAL A 113 -4.42 6.46 -3.90
C VAL A 113 -4.41 5.14 -4.67
N SER A 114 -5.19 4.16 -4.23
CA SER A 114 -5.27 2.84 -4.89
C SER A 114 -5.89 2.94 -6.29
N VAL A 115 -6.95 3.73 -6.47
CA VAL A 115 -7.58 3.99 -7.76
C VAL A 115 -6.57 4.60 -8.72
N ALA A 116 -5.88 5.68 -8.32
CA ALA A 116 -4.88 6.32 -9.17
C ALA A 116 -3.78 5.35 -9.61
N LYS A 117 -3.24 4.55 -8.68
CA LYS A 117 -2.23 3.53 -8.99
C LYS A 117 -2.75 2.47 -9.96
N ARG A 118 -4.01 2.04 -9.80
CA ARG A 118 -4.61 1.07 -10.71
C ARG A 118 -4.90 1.65 -12.09
N GLN A 119 -5.40 2.87 -12.19
CA GLN A 119 -5.56 3.52 -13.49
C GLN A 119 -4.24 3.60 -14.25
N SER A 120 -3.16 4.09 -13.62
CA SER A 120 -1.85 4.16 -14.28
C SER A 120 -1.36 2.81 -14.79
N PHE A 121 -1.59 1.73 -14.04
CA PHE A 121 -1.25 0.38 -14.48
C PHE A 121 -2.09 -0.07 -15.69
N MET A 122 -3.40 0.14 -15.65
CA MET A 122 -4.34 -0.29 -16.70
C MET A 122 -4.15 0.51 -18.00
N GLU A 123 -3.85 1.81 -17.88
CA GLU A 123 -3.49 2.68 -19.01
C GLU A 123 -2.19 2.21 -19.68
N ALA A 124 -1.18 1.86 -18.87
CA ALA A 124 0.10 1.38 -19.39
C ALA A 124 -0.01 0.07 -20.17
N THR A 125 -1.01 -0.77 -19.84
CA THR A 125 -1.27 -2.04 -20.54
C THR A 125 -2.35 -1.94 -21.62
N GLN A 126 -2.93 -0.77 -21.86
CA GLN A 126 -4.07 -0.58 -22.77
C GLN A 126 -5.24 -1.54 -22.48
N GLU A 127 -5.49 -1.79 -21.20
CA GLU A 127 -6.41 -2.83 -20.77
C GLU A 127 -7.85 -2.54 -21.21
N ALA A 128 -8.54 -3.57 -21.70
CA ALA A 128 -9.95 -3.48 -22.06
C ALA A 128 -10.84 -3.26 -20.81
N PRO A 129 -12.09 -2.79 -20.96
CA PRO A 129 -13.00 -2.59 -19.83
C PRO A 129 -13.16 -3.86 -18.97
N ILE A 130 -12.95 -3.75 -17.66
CA ILE A 130 -12.97 -4.90 -16.73
C ILE A 130 -13.29 -4.48 -15.29
N GLY A 131 -13.82 -5.42 -14.51
CA GLY A 131 -13.96 -5.28 -13.07
C GLY A 131 -12.71 -5.77 -12.31
N LEU A 132 -12.08 -4.91 -11.52
CA LEU A 132 -10.94 -5.27 -10.68
C LEU A 132 -11.40 -5.52 -9.24
N ASP A 133 -11.10 -6.70 -8.70
CA ASP A 133 -11.33 -6.97 -7.27
C ASP A 133 -10.13 -6.51 -6.46
N MET A 134 -10.42 -5.77 -5.39
CA MET A 134 -9.43 -5.21 -4.49
C MET A 134 -9.81 -5.60 -3.07
N ARG A 135 -8.84 -5.99 -2.25
CA ARG A 135 -9.06 -6.21 -0.81
C ARG A 135 -8.42 -5.08 -0.03
N MET A 136 -9.15 -4.52 0.92
CA MET A 136 -8.60 -3.55 1.86
C MET A 136 -7.97 -4.30 3.04
N LEU A 137 -6.77 -3.87 3.40
CA LEU A 137 -6.06 -4.31 4.58
C LEU A 137 -5.99 -3.15 5.57
N CYS A 138 -6.21 -3.43 6.84
CA CYS A 138 -5.94 -2.53 7.95
C CYS A 138 -4.71 -3.03 8.70
N THR A 139 -3.75 -2.14 8.91
CA THR A 139 -2.50 -2.38 9.62
C THR A 139 -2.37 -1.31 10.70
N PRO A 140 -2.47 -1.66 11.99
CA PRO A 140 -2.10 -0.71 13.04
C PRO A 140 -0.60 -0.42 12.95
N VAL A 141 -0.23 0.85 13.04
CA VAL A 141 1.14 1.32 12.92
C VAL A 141 1.48 2.21 14.11
N THR A 142 2.64 1.99 14.72
CA THR A 142 3.15 2.80 15.83
C THR A 142 4.64 3.07 15.63
N GLY A 143 5.04 4.33 15.50
CA GLY A 143 6.42 4.68 15.20
C GLY A 143 6.71 6.17 15.25
N THR A 144 7.89 6.54 14.77
CA THR A 144 8.39 7.91 14.63
C THR A 144 8.59 8.22 13.15
N PHE A 145 7.94 9.26 12.67
CA PHE A 145 7.90 9.61 11.25
C PHE A 145 8.36 11.04 11.04
N TRP A 146 9.00 11.27 9.89
CA TRP A 146 9.33 12.61 9.43
C TRP A 146 8.07 13.26 8.86
N ASP A 147 7.58 14.32 9.51
CA ASP A 147 6.30 14.93 9.17
C ASP A 147 6.43 16.04 8.14
N LEU A 148 6.10 15.71 6.90
CA LEU A 148 6.12 16.64 5.77
C LEU A 148 4.74 17.19 5.44
N ARG A 149 3.69 16.85 6.21
CA ARG A 149 2.31 17.24 5.88
C ARG A 149 2.18 18.75 5.74
N ASN A 150 2.82 19.52 6.64
CA ASN A 150 2.69 20.97 6.70
C ASN A 150 3.56 21.73 5.67
N LEU A 151 4.29 21.01 4.82
CA LEU A 151 5.07 21.61 3.74
C LEU A 151 4.19 21.77 2.50
N SER A 152 3.99 23.02 2.08
CA SER A 152 3.17 23.34 0.93
C SER A 152 3.76 22.75 -0.35
N GLY A 153 2.86 22.23 -1.20
CA GLY A 153 3.25 21.65 -2.49
C GLY A 153 3.95 20.30 -2.42
N LEU A 154 4.06 19.63 -1.27
CA LEU A 154 4.63 18.28 -1.19
C LEU A 154 3.55 17.20 -1.06
N PRO A 155 3.70 16.03 -1.71
CA PRO A 155 4.69 15.71 -2.74
C PRO A 155 4.28 16.20 -4.14
N ALA A 156 3.05 16.70 -4.32
CA ALA A 156 2.43 16.96 -5.63
C ALA A 156 3.18 17.95 -6.54
N GLY A 157 3.90 18.91 -5.95
CA GLY A 157 4.68 19.93 -6.63
C GLY A 157 6.13 19.51 -6.93
N LEU A 158 6.51 18.26 -6.66
CA LEU A 158 7.82 17.72 -6.98
C LEU A 158 7.74 16.61 -8.05
N ASP A 159 8.65 16.68 -9.00
CA ASP A 159 8.91 15.55 -9.91
C ASP A 159 9.45 14.32 -9.15
N LYS A 160 9.54 13.19 -9.84
CA LYS A 160 10.00 11.91 -9.26
C LYS A 160 11.43 12.02 -8.69
N ALA A 161 12.35 12.67 -9.41
CA ALA A 161 13.75 12.77 -9.00
C ALA A 161 13.88 13.58 -7.71
N ARG A 162 13.20 14.73 -7.60
CA ARG A 162 13.20 15.57 -6.40
C ARG A 162 12.52 14.90 -5.21
N ARG A 163 11.48 14.09 -5.43
CA ARG A 163 10.90 13.25 -4.37
C ARG A 163 11.88 12.21 -3.85
N PHE A 164 12.72 11.64 -4.72
CA PHE A 164 13.74 10.67 -4.32
C PHE A 164 14.91 11.31 -3.58
N GLU A 165 15.38 12.47 -4.05
CA GLU A 165 16.37 13.28 -3.30
C GLU A 165 15.86 13.64 -1.91
N LEU A 166 14.56 13.91 -1.78
CA LEU A 166 13.91 14.14 -0.49
C LEU A 166 13.90 12.88 0.38
N GLY A 167 13.49 11.73 -0.17
CA GLY A 167 13.54 10.45 0.57
C GLY A 167 14.95 10.04 0.99
N ALA A 168 15.98 10.39 0.21
CA ALA A 168 17.38 10.17 0.55
C ALA A 168 17.82 10.96 1.81
N LYS A 169 17.14 12.05 2.15
CA LYS A 169 17.38 12.86 3.35
C LYS A 169 16.58 12.39 4.58
N LEU A 170 15.94 11.23 4.52
CA LEU A 170 15.18 10.69 5.66
C LEU A 170 16.07 10.66 6.92
N PRO A 171 15.69 11.35 8.01
CA PRO A 171 16.46 11.33 9.25
C PRO A 171 16.63 9.90 9.78
N GLU A 172 17.81 9.56 10.31
CA GLU A 172 18.14 8.19 10.77
C GLU A 172 17.16 7.64 11.80
N ARG A 173 16.58 8.51 12.64
CA ARG A 173 15.61 8.13 13.68
C ARG A 173 14.19 7.92 13.16
N ALA A 174 13.91 8.27 11.90
CA ALA A 174 12.59 8.14 11.30
C ALA A 174 12.41 6.75 10.67
N GLN A 175 11.29 6.10 10.96
CA GLN A 175 10.88 4.84 10.33
C GLN A 175 10.06 5.05 9.05
N GLY A 176 9.90 6.30 8.61
CA GLY A 176 9.19 6.66 7.38
C GLY A 176 8.83 8.14 7.31
N ILE A 177 7.97 8.47 6.34
CA ILE A 177 7.54 9.84 6.04
C ILE A 177 6.01 9.93 6.16
N LEU A 178 5.51 10.96 6.85
CA LEU A 178 4.12 11.39 6.83
C LEU A 178 3.94 12.49 5.78
N TYR A 179 2.93 12.35 4.92
CA TYR A 179 2.69 13.31 3.84
C TYR A 179 1.20 13.39 3.46
N ARG A 180 0.83 14.44 2.72
CA ARG A 180 -0.49 14.61 2.12
C ARG A 180 -0.45 14.09 0.68
N PRO A 181 -1.19 13.05 0.28
CA PRO A 181 -1.10 12.52 -1.08
C PRO A 181 -1.74 13.48 -2.10
N ALA A 182 -1.22 13.50 -3.33
CA ALA A 182 -1.76 14.34 -4.41
C ALA A 182 -3.21 13.99 -4.77
N GLN A 183 -3.58 12.71 -4.65
CA GLN A 183 -4.92 12.20 -4.95
C GLN A 183 -5.98 12.69 -3.96
N ARG A 184 -5.58 13.06 -2.73
CA ARG A 184 -6.48 13.59 -1.71
C ARG A 184 -5.69 14.45 -0.69
N PRO A 185 -5.48 15.75 -0.95
CA PRO A 185 -4.66 16.62 -0.11
C PRO A 185 -5.15 16.76 1.35
N ALA A 186 -6.45 16.52 1.60
CA ALA A 186 -7.01 16.49 2.95
C ALA A 186 -6.64 15.22 3.75
N GLY A 187 -6.16 14.18 3.09
CA GLY A 187 -5.78 12.92 3.71
C GLY A 187 -4.34 12.86 4.21
N THR A 188 -4.03 11.79 4.92
CA THR A 188 -2.68 11.48 5.40
C THR A 188 -2.21 10.13 4.87
N CYS A 189 -0.99 10.10 4.33
CA CYS A 189 -0.29 8.87 3.95
C CYS A 189 1.03 8.72 4.70
N LEU A 190 1.45 7.47 4.85
CA LEU A 190 2.72 7.06 5.41
C LEU A 190 3.52 6.30 4.34
N ALA A 191 4.79 6.67 4.16
CA ALA A 191 5.77 5.89 3.41
C ALA A 191 6.73 5.25 4.41
N ILE A 192 6.49 3.97 4.73
CA ILE A 192 7.15 3.23 5.82
C ILE A 192 8.34 2.44 5.26
N VAL A 193 9.51 2.54 5.89
CA VAL A 193 10.75 1.90 5.40
C VAL A 193 11.24 0.74 6.27
N THR A 194 10.52 0.40 7.34
CA THR A 194 10.79 -0.78 8.17
C THR A 194 9.50 -1.45 8.63
N GLY A 195 9.52 -2.78 8.79
CA GLY A 195 8.42 -3.53 9.36
C GLY A 195 8.23 -3.32 10.86
N ASP A 196 9.22 -2.77 11.58
CA ASP A 196 9.23 -2.69 13.06
C ASP A 196 8.10 -1.86 13.66
N VAL A 197 7.50 -0.98 12.87
CA VAL A 197 6.37 -0.13 13.28
C VAL A 197 5.02 -0.77 12.98
N LEU A 198 4.99 -1.94 12.34
CA LEU A 198 3.76 -2.60 11.88
C LEU A 198 3.26 -3.61 12.93
N GLN A 199 1.98 -3.51 13.26
CA GLN A 199 1.25 -4.55 13.98
C GLN A 199 0.57 -5.51 13.00
N ARG A 200 -0.14 -6.51 13.54
CA ARG A 200 -0.75 -7.55 12.72
C ARG A 200 -1.81 -6.94 11.81
N SER A 201 -1.60 -7.09 10.50
CA SER A 201 -2.55 -6.68 9.49
C SER A 201 -3.75 -7.62 9.48
N HIS A 202 -4.93 -7.08 9.29
CA HIS A 202 -6.16 -7.85 9.07
C HIS A 202 -6.88 -7.36 7.82
N GLN A 203 -7.60 -8.27 7.18
CA GLN A 203 -8.44 -7.93 6.03
C GLN A 203 -9.73 -7.28 6.53
N THR A 204 -10.18 -6.26 5.81
CA THR A 204 -11.47 -5.61 6.05
C THR A 204 -12.45 -5.97 4.93
N VAL A 205 -12.85 -5.00 4.13
CA VAL A 205 -13.83 -5.11 3.05
C VAL A 205 -13.15 -5.32 1.70
N HIS A 206 -13.84 -6.00 0.79
CA HIS A 206 -13.46 -6.06 -0.62
C HIS A 206 -14.18 -4.96 -1.40
N PHE A 207 -13.52 -4.44 -2.43
CA PHE A 207 -14.11 -3.51 -3.39
C PHE A 207 -13.99 -4.08 -4.79
N ARG A 208 -14.98 -3.82 -5.63
CA ARG A 208 -14.83 -3.91 -7.09
C ARG A 208 -14.63 -2.52 -7.64
N TYR A 209 -13.58 -2.33 -8.41
CA TYR A 209 -13.38 -1.14 -9.25
C TYR A 209 -13.86 -1.46 -10.67
N VAL A 210 -14.56 -0.53 -11.29
CA VAL A 210 -15.04 -0.66 -12.67
C VAL A 210 -14.16 0.19 -13.57
N TRP A 211 -13.27 -0.47 -14.30
CA TRP A 211 -12.43 0.13 -15.33
C TRP A 211 -13.18 0.14 -16.65
N ASP A 212 -13.33 1.32 -17.27
CA ASP A 212 -14.09 1.51 -18.52
C ASP A 212 -13.22 1.50 -19.78
N GLY A 213 -11.94 1.13 -19.68
CA GLY A 213 -10.95 1.25 -20.75
C GLY A 213 -10.15 2.54 -20.73
N LYS A 214 -10.53 3.53 -19.91
CA LYS A 214 -9.85 4.83 -19.81
C LYS A 214 -9.66 5.30 -18.36
N ARG A 215 -10.63 5.04 -17.49
CA ARG A 215 -10.56 5.37 -16.06
C ARG A 215 -11.31 4.34 -15.24
N ILE A 216 -11.05 4.35 -13.93
CA ILE A 216 -11.94 3.70 -12.98
C ILE A 216 -13.08 4.68 -12.75
N SER A 217 -14.27 4.39 -13.25
CA SER A 217 -15.43 5.29 -13.15
C SER A 217 -16.08 5.20 -11.78
N LEU A 218 -16.26 3.97 -11.29
CA LEU A 218 -17.01 3.67 -10.09
C LEU A 218 -16.42 2.48 -9.34
N LEU A 219 -16.68 2.44 -8.04
CA LEU A 219 -16.34 1.33 -7.19
C LEU A 219 -17.49 1.01 -6.24
N TYR A 220 -17.59 -0.25 -5.80
CA TYR A 220 -18.57 -0.65 -4.80
C TYR A 220 -17.97 -1.67 -3.85
N ALA A 221 -18.41 -1.63 -2.61
CA ALA A 221 -18.02 -2.61 -1.60
C ALA A 221 -18.76 -3.94 -1.82
N PHE A 222 -18.08 -5.06 -1.59
CA PHE A 222 -18.72 -6.37 -1.46
C PHE A 222 -19.35 -6.52 -0.07
N ASP A 223 -20.32 -5.66 0.21
CA ASP A 223 -21.19 -5.75 1.38
C ASP A 223 -22.65 -5.93 0.94
N LYS A 224 -23.58 -5.98 1.89
CA LYS A 224 -25.00 -6.18 1.60
C LYS A 224 -25.63 -5.00 0.85
N LYS A 225 -25.06 -3.80 0.93
CA LYS A 225 -25.60 -2.59 0.30
C LYS A 225 -25.11 -2.46 -1.14
N GLY A 226 -23.83 -2.74 -1.39
CA GLY A 226 -23.23 -2.61 -2.72
C GLY A 226 -23.28 -1.18 -3.26
N THR A 227 -23.27 -0.17 -2.37
CA THR A 227 -23.46 1.23 -2.76
C THR A 227 -22.37 1.66 -3.74
N PRO A 228 -22.73 2.14 -4.94
CA PRO A 228 -21.75 2.67 -5.88
C PRO A 228 -21.17 3.99 -5.36
N ILE A 229 -19.86 4.10 -5.44
CA ILE A 229 -19.09 5.30 -5.13
C ILE A 229 -18.40 5.73 -6.43
N GLU A 230 -18.71 6.93 -6.88
CA GLU A 230 -18.05 7.56 -8.03
C GLU A 230 -16.58 7.83 -7.67
N ALA A 231 -15.64 7.34 -8.48
CA ALA A 231 -14.22 7.38 -8.17
C ALA A 231 -13.70 8.81 -7.99
N ASP A 232 -14.19 9.75 -8.80
CA ASP A 232 -13.81 11.17 -8.76
C ASP A 232 -14.16 11.84 -7.42
N THR A 233 -15.17 11.32 -6.69
CA THR A 233 -15.59 11.88 -5.40
C THR A 233 -14.62 11.54 -4.27
N LEU A 234 -13.77 10.51 -4.44
CA LEU A 234 -12.79 10.11 -3.43
C LEU A 234 -11.78 11.21 -3.11
N ALA A 235 -11.47 12.07 -4.08
CA ALA A 235 -10.56 13.21 -3.89
C ALA A 235 -11.15 14.34 -3.02
N SER A 236 -12.45 14.32 -2.77
CA SER A 236 -13.13 15.38 -2.03
C SER A 236 -12.81 15.37 -0.53
N ASP A 237 -13.03 16.53 0.09
CA ASP A 237 -12.88 16.73 1.54
C ASP A 237 -13.99 16.04 2.33
N ASN A 238 -15.17 15.85 1.72
CA ASN A 238 -16.29 15.16 2.32
C ASN A 238 -15.98 13.67 2.52
N ASP A 239 -16.49 13.11 3.63
CA ASP A 239 -16.42 11.67 3.86
C ASP A 239 -17.48 10.96 3.00
N VAL A 240 -17.07 10.51 1.82
CA VAL A 240 -17.96 9.82 0.86
C VAL A 240 -18.26 8.38 1.28
N LEU A 241 -17.50 7.83 2.22
CA LEU A 241 -17.73 6.48 2.75
C LEU A 241 -18.75 6.48 3.89
N ALA A 242 -18.89 7.59 4.63
CA ALA A 242 -19.95 7.75 5.63
C ALA A 242 -21.35 7.80 4.99
N ALA A 243 -21.44 8.25 3.74
CA ALA A 243 -22.68 8.31 2.96
C ALA A 243 -23.04 6.98 2.24
N ALA A 244 -22.15 5.99 2.26
CA ALA A 244 -22.26 4.74 1.51
C ALA A 244 -22.80 3.54 2.31
#